data_AF-A0A015J0X1-F1
#
_entry.id   AF-A0A015J0X1-F1
#
_cell.length_a   1.000
_cell.length_b   1.000
_cell.length_c   1.000
_cell.angle_alpha   90.00
_cell.angle_beta   90.00
_cell.angle_gamma   90.00
#
_symmetry.space_group_name_H-M   'P 1'
#
loop_
_entity.id
_entity.type
_entity.pdbx_description
1 polymer ?
#
loop_
_entity_poly.entity_id
_entity_poly.type
_entity_poly.pdbx_seq_one_letter_code
_entity_poly.pdbx_strand_id
1 'polypeptide(L)'
;MNRYIYSGIISVENNEISLIIDVIISADELELLELYQQLEEVLLWNILEWKTKDIVKILQCDNFVNLHKVEIDLLCNNPEVIFESDDYLKMEETKLVQFLRCDYLKLEEIKIWEYLIKWESKIPIPY
;
A
#
# COMPACT_ATOMS: atom_id res chain seq x y z
N MET A 1 -7.48 17.32 -6.43
CA MET A 1 -6.78 18.04 -5.35
C MET A 1 -7.09 19.53 -5.27
N ASN A 2 -6.73 20.37 -6.25
CA ASN A 2 -6.92 21.83 -6.15
C ASN A 2 -8.35 22.25 -5.79
N ARG A 3 -9.37 21.62 -6.38
CA ARG A 3 -10.77 21.93 -6.04
C ARG A 3 -11.10 21.68 -4.57
N TYR A 4 -10.59 20.59 -3.98
CA TYR A 4 -10.79 20.28 -2.56
C TYR A 4 -10.18 21.35 -1.65
N ILE A 5 -8.97 21.82 -1.94
CA ILE A 5 -8.28 22.86 -1.14
C ILE A 5 -9.12 24.15 -1.08
N TYR A 6 -9.78 24.52 -2.18
CA TYR A 6 -10.58 25.75 -2.23
C TYR A 6 -12.04 25.59 -1.81
N SER A 7 -12.61 24.38 -1.90
CA SER A 7 -14.05 24.16 -1.69
C SER A 7 -14.41 23.20 -0.57
N GLY A 8 -13.44 22.47 0.00
CA GLY A 8 -13.67 21.38 0.95
C GLY A 8 -14.45 20.19 0.38
N ILE A 9 -14.63 20.12 -0.94
CA ILE A 9 -15.48 19.12 -1.61
C ILE A 9 -14.65 18.35 -2.62
N ILE A 10 -14.59 17.03 -2.46
CA ILE A 10 -14.06 16.11 -3.47
C ILE A 10 -15.23 15.36 -4.12
N SER A 11 -15.25 15.35 -5.46
CA SER A 11 -16.15 14.48 -6.22
C SER A 11 -15.26 13.42 -6.85
N VAL A 12 -15.39 12.19 -6.39
CA VAL A 12 -14.78 11.04 -7.06
C VAL A 12 -15.81 10.56 -8.09
N GLU A 13 -15.94 11.33 -9.17
CA GLU A 13 -16.78 10.94 -10.30
C GLU A 13 -16.10 9.77 -11.03
N ASN A 14 -16.78 8.62 -11.02
CA ASN A 14 -16.31 7.28 -11.37
C ASN A 14 -15.49 6.62 -10.25
N ASN A 15 -16.09 5.60 -9.62
CA ASN A 15 -15.53 4.74 -8.58
C ASN A 15 -14.31 3.91 -9.02
N GLU A 16 -13.44 4.42 -9.90
CA GLU A 16 -12.16 3.78 -10.14
C GLU A 16 -11.32 3.91 -8.88
N ILE A 17 -11.21 2.79 -8.15
CA ILE A 17 -10.42 2.67 -6.92
C ILE A 17 -9.00 3.19 -7.10
N SER A 18 -8.40 2.97 -8.28
CA SER A 18 -7.11 3.55 -8.66
C SER A 18 -7.06 5.08 -8.46
N LEU A 19 -8.09 5.81 -8.86
CA LEU A 19 -8.15 7.27 -8.72
C LEU A 19 -8.32 7.67 -7.25
N ILE A 20 -9.12 6.91 -6.49
CA ILE A 20 -9.29 7.13 -5.04
C ILE A 20 -7.96 6.96 -4.32
N ILE A 21 -7.19 5.94 -4.70
CA ILE A 21 -5.87 5.65 -4.13
C ILE A 21 -4.89 6.77 -4.46
N ASP A 22 -4.84 7.23 -5.72
CA ASP A 22 -3.96 8.35 -6.10
C ASP A 22 -4.32 9.64 -5.33
N VAL A 23 -5.61 9.87 -5.08
CA VAL A 23 -6.08 10.98 -4.24
C VAL A 23 -5.67 10.79 -2.78
N ILE A 24 -5.74 9.57 -2.25
CA ILE A 24 -5.37 9.27 -0.87
C ILE A 24 -3.88 9.48 -0.63
N ILE A 25 -3.04 9.05 -1.56
CA ILE A 25 -1.58 9.29 -1.51
C ILE A 25 -1.31 10.79 -1.52
N SER A 26 -1.99 11.53 -2.40
CA SER A 26 -1.86 13.00 -2.45
C SER A 26 -2.33 13.65 -1.14
N ALA A 27 -3.33 13.08 -0.47
CA ALA A 27 -3.84 13.58 0.81
C ALA A 27 -2.87 13.31 1.96
N ASP A 28 -2.19 12.16 1.93
CA ASP A 28 -1.08 11.80 2.85
C ASP A 28 0.06 12.81 2.75
N GLU A 29 0.54 13.03 1.52
CA GLU A 29 1.66 13.95 1.21
C GLU A 29 1.37 15.39 1.61
N LEU A 30 0.08 15.78 1.60
CA LEU A 30 -0.38 17.12 1.94
C LEU A 30 -0.93 17.24 3.38
N GLU A 31 -0.83 16.18 4.18
CA GLU A 31 -1.30 16.12 5.57
C GLU A 31 -2.79 16.52 5.75
N LEU A 32 -3.64 16.18 4.77
CA LEU A 32 -5.07 16.52 4.76
C LEU A 32 -5.90 15.51 5.56
N LEU A 33 -5.76 15.55 6.89
CA LEU A 33 -6.34 14.58 7.83
C LEU A 33 -7.87 14.37 7.71
N GLU A 34 -8.64 15.42 7.43
CA GLU A 34 -10.10 15.30 7.26
C GLU A 34 -10.48 14.55 5.98
N LEU A 35 -9.73 14.78 4.89
CA LEU A 35 -9.92 14.05 3.63
C LEU A 35 -9.54 12.58 3.78
N TYR A 36 -8.45 12.33 4.53
CA TYR A 36 -8.02 10.99 4.90
C TYR A 36 -9.17 10.19 5.53
N GLN A 37 -9.80 10.68 6.60
CA GLN A 37 -10.84 9.96 7.32
C GLN A 37 -12.04 9.60 6.44
N GLN A 38 -12.43 10.51 5.54
CA GLN A 38 -13.56 10.28 4.64
C GLN A 38 -13.25 9.22 3.57
N LEU A 39 -12.03 9.21 3.05
CA LEU A 39 -11.64 8.28 1.99
C LEU A 39 -11.27 6.90 2.54
N GLU A 40 -10.82 6.81 3.79
CA GLU A 40 -10.48 5.55 4.46
C GLU A 40 -11.67 4.58 4.48
N GLU A 41 -12.86 5.07 4.83
CA GLU A 41 -14.09 4.25 4.85
C GLU A 41 -14.48 3.74 3.45
N VAL A 42 -14.36 4.60 2.43
CA VAL A 42 -14.68 4.25 1.03
C VAL A 42 -13.75 3.15 0.52
N LEU A 43 -12.46 3.27 0.84
CA LEU A 43 -11.45 2.30 0.45
C LEU A 43 -11.70 0.93 1.11
N LEU A 44 -11.98 0.91 2.40
CA LEU A 44 -12.29 -0.32 3.14
C LEU A 44 -13.53 -1.04 2.60
N TRP A 45 -14.57 -0.29 2.22
CA TRP A 45 -15.78 -0.86 1.62
C TRP A 45 -15.53 -1.56 0.28
N ASN A 46 -14.52 -1.15 -0.48
CA ASN A 46 -14.22 -1.64 -1.82
C ASN A 46 -12.96 -2.52 -1.88
N ILE A 47 -12.52 -3.07 -0.74
CA ILE A 47 -11.25 -3.79 -0.63
C ILE A 47 -11.11 -4.99 -1.57
N LEU A 48 -12.22 -5.66 -1.90
CA LEU A 48 -12.23 -6.83 -2.77
C LEU A 48 -11.94 -6.49 -4.24
N GLU A 49 -12.02 -5.22 -4.61
CA GLU A 49 -11.78 -4.73 -5.97
C GLU A 49 -10.34 -4.22 -6.16
N TRP A 50 -9.52 -4.23 -5.11
CA TRP A 50 -8.14 -3.74 -5.15
C TRP A 50 -7.25 -4.69 -5.95
N LYS A 51 -6.32 -4.10 -6.70
CA LYS A 51 -5.27 -4.86 -7.40
C LYS A 51 -3.98 -4.86 -6.58
N THR A 52 -3.06 -5.75 -6.89
CA THR A 52 -1.74 -5.81 -6.23
C THR A 52 -1.01 -4.47 -6.25
N LYS A 53 -1.01 -3.78 -7.40
CA LYS A 53 -0.41 -2.45 -7.54
C LYS A 53 -1.02 -1.40 -6.61
N ASP A 54 -2.29 -1.56 -6.27
CA ASP A 54 -3.07 -0.63 -5.44
C ASP A 54 -2.67 -0.85 -3.97
N ILE A 55 -2.50 -2.12 -3.57
CA ILE A 55 -1.96 -2.50 -2.25
C ILE A 55 -0.54 -1.97 -2.08
N VAL A 56 0.36 -2.18 -3.06
CA VAL A 56 1.76 -1.72 -2.97
C VAL A 56 1.87 -0.18 -2.93
N LYS A 57 0.95 0.54 -3.58
CA LYS A 57 0.87 2.00 -3.47
C LYS A 57 0.44 2.46 -2.08
N ILE A 58 -0.58 1.83 -1.50
CA ILE A 58 -1.07 2.16 -0.14
C ILE A 58 0.00 1.84 0.91
N LEU A 59 0.82 0.80 0.70
CA LEU A 59 1.94 0.45 1.57
C LEU A 59 2.93 1.60 1.78
N GLN A 60 2.99 2.55 0.85
CA GLN A 60 3.88 3.69 0.93
C GLN A 60 3.32 4.85 1.77
N CYS A 61 2.03 4.82 2.12
CA CYS A 61 1.42 5.85 2.95
C CYS A 61 1.72 5.60 4.44
N ASP A 62 1.81 6.65 5.24
CA ASP A 62 2.18 6.54 6.67
C ASP A 62 1.07 6.95 7.64
N ASN A 63 0.09 7.77 7.21
CA ASN A 63 -0.94 8.30 8.13
C ASN A 63 -2.21 7.44 8.26
N PHE A 64 -2.32 6.28 7.58
CA PHE A 64 -3.57 5.51 7.49
C PHE A 64 -3.63 4.32 8.47
N VAL A 65 -3.94 4.58 9.74
CA VAL A 65 -3.86 3.55 10.80
C VAL A 65 -4.86 2.40 10.60
N ASN A 66 -6.09 2.64 10.12
CA ASN A 66 -7.05 1.55 9.92
C ASN A 66 -6.75 0.78 8.62
N LEU A 67 -6.32 1.47 7.57
CA LEU A 67 -5.83 0.78 6.36
C LEU A 67 -4.61 -0.07 6.65
N HIS A 68 -3.67 0.36 7.48
CA HIS A 68 -2.48 -0.42 7.79
C HIS A 68 -2.79 -1.81 8.38
N LYS A 69 -3.81 -1.92 9.23
CA LYS A 69 -4.22 -3.22 9.77
C LYS A 69 -4.72 -4.15 8.66
N VAL A 70 -5.59 -3.60 7.82
CA VAL A 70 -6.27 -4.31 6.75
C VAL A 70 -5.32 -4.67 5.61
N GLU A 71 -4.37 -3.78 5.35
CA GLU A 71 -3.24 -3.99 4.47
C GLU A 71 -2.42 -5.17 4.95
N ILE A 72 -1.88 -5.15 6.18
CA ILE A 72 -1.08 -6.26 6.73
C ILE A 72 -1.85 -7.58 6.61
N ASP A 73 -3.15 -7.58 6.94
CA ASP A 73 -4.00 -8.76 6.77
C ASP A 73 -4.09 -9.25 5.31
N LEU A 74 -4.24 -8.35 4.34
CA LEU A 74 -4.23 -8.70 2.91
C LEU A 74 -2.86 -9.27 2.49
N LEU A 75 -1.76 -8.63 2.92
CA LEU A 75 -0.41 -9.07 2.57
C LEU A 75 -0.14 -10.47 3.11
N CYS A 76 -0.44 -10.70 4.40
CA CYS A 76 -0.11 -11.96 5.07
C CYS A 76 -0.96 -13.12 4.56
N ASN A 77 -2.17 -12.83 4.07
CA ASN A 77 -3.05 -13.84 3.49
C ASN A 77 -2.65 -14.26 2.08
N ASN A 78 -2.06 -13.36 1.27
CA ASN A 78 -1.65 -13.64 -0.11
C ASN A 78 -0.24 -13.09 -0.43
N PRO A 79 0.80 -13.54 0.27
CA PRO A 79 2.13 -12.93 0.16
C PRO A 79 2.78 -13.11 -1.21
N GLU A 80 2.56 -14.26 -1.87
CA GLU A 80 3.11 -14.55 -3.20
C GLU A 80 2.69 -13.50 -4.23
N VAL A 81 1.43 -13.05 -4.20
CA VAL A 81 0.89 -12.04 -5.11
C VAL A 81 1.73 -10.76 -5.09
N ILE A 82 2.27 -10.41 -3.92
CA ILE A 82 3.05 -9.19 -3.72
C ILE A 82 4.48 -9.41 -4.16
N PHE A 83 5.12 -10.47 -3.68
CA PHE A 83 6.50 -10.81 -4.02
C PHE A 83 6.72 -11.09 -5.52
N GLU A 84 5.69 -11.53 -6.22
CA GLU A 84 5.69 -11.73 -7.67
C GLU A 84 5.47 -10.44 -8.48
N SER A 85 5.02 -9.35 -7.85
CA SER A 85 4.81 -8.07 -8.52
C SER A 85 6.12 -7.34 -8.83
N ASP A 86 6.13 -6.58 -9.91
CA ASP A 86 7.25 -5.68 -10.24
C ASP A 86 7.42 -4.55 -9.20
N ASP A 87 6.35 -4.24 -8.46
CA ASP A 87 6.33 -3.17 -7.48
C ASP A 87 6.96 -3.59 -6.15
N TYR A 88 7.00 -4.89 -5.81
CA TYR A 88 7.73 -5.42 -4.64
C TYR A 88 9.19 -4.97 -4.63
N LEU A 89 9.85 -4.99 -5.78
CA LEU A 89 11.24 -4.58 -5.88
C LEU A 89 11.45 -3.10 -5.55
N LYS A 90 10.39 -2.28 -5.54
CA LYS A 90 10.43 -0.84 -5.21
C LYS A 90 10.05 -0.55 -3.75
N MET A 91 9.71 -1.58 -2.96
CA MET A 91 9.29 -1.43 -1.58
C MET A 91 10.46 -0.97 -0.70
N GLU A 92 10.18 -0.06 0.23
CA GLU A 92 11.14 0.40 1.23
C GLU A 92 11.48 -0.70 2.25
N GLU A 93 12.73 -0.70 2.75
CA GLU A 93 13.21 -1.69 3.72
C GLU A 93 12.35 -1.73 4.99
N THR A 94 11.96 -0.56 5.50
CA THR A 94 11.13 -0.43 6.71
C THR A 94 9.79 -1.14 6.56
N LYS A 95 9.14 -1.00 5.40
CA LYS A 95 7.87 -1.64 5.07
C LYS A 95 8.05 -3.15 4.84
N LEU A 96 9.15 -3.55 4.19
CA LEU A 96 9.50 -4.96 4.04
C LEU A 96 9.70 -5.64 5.40
N VAL A 97 10.41 -4.99 6.33
CA VAL A 97 10.58 -5.49 7.70
C VAL A 97 9.25 -5.57 8.44
N GLN A 98 8.36 -4.58 8.31
CA GLN A 98 7.02 -4.65 8.90
C GLN A 98 6.21 -5.82 8.36
N PHE A 99 6.26 -6.06 7.04
CA PHE A 99 5.59 -7.18 6.40
C PHE A 99 6.10 -8.53 6.89
N LEU A 100 7.42 -8.70 6.98
CA LEU A 100 8.06 -9.93 7.45
C LEU A 100 7.85 -10.21 8.95
N ARG A 101 7.46 -9.21 9.74
CA ARG A 101 7.09 -9.38 11.16
C ARG A 101 5.70 -10.00 11.36
N CYS A 102 4.97 -10.27 10.30
CA CYS A 102 3.64 -10.85 10.41
C CYS A 102 3.69 -12.34 10.83
N ASP A 103 3.25 -12.62 12.06
CA ASP A 103 3.29 -13.98 12.65
C ASP A 103 2.46 -15.03 11.88
N TYR A 104 1.52 -14.59 11.05
CA TYR A 104 0.62 -15.44 10.26
C TYR A 104 0.84 -15.31 8.75
N LEU A 105 2.04 -14.86 8.34
CA LEU A 105 2.46 -14.83 6.93
C LEU A 105 2.35 -16.21 6.30
N LYS A 106 1.46 -16.37 5.31
CA LYS A 106 1.23 -17.65 4.62
C LYS A 106 2.25 -17.90 3.51
N LEU A 107 3.52 -17.99 3.88
CA LEU A 107 4.63 -18.29 2.95
C LEU A 107 5.67 -19.20 3.61
N GLU A 108 6.21 -20.14 2.86
CA GLU A 108 7.30 -20.99 3.34
C GLU A 108 8.58 -20.15 3.55
N GLU A 109 9.31 -20.42 4.64
CA GLU A 109 10.54 -19.69 4.98
C GLU A 109 11.56 -19.68 3.83
N ILE A 110 11.68 -20.80 3.09
CA ILE A 110 12.61 -20.88 1.95
C ILE A 110 12.25 -19.90 0.84
N LYS A 111 10.96 -19.71 0.56
CA LYS A 111 10.47 -18.73 -0.43
C LYS A 111 10.72 -17.30 0.04
N ILE A 112 10.57 -17.02 1.34
CA ILE A 112 10.91 -15.72 1.91
C ILE A 112 12.39 -15.39 1.63
N TRP A 113 13.29 -16.34 1.87
CA TRP A 113 14.72 -16.16 1.59
C TRP A 113 15.00 -15.91 0.11
N GLU A 114 14.36 -16.65 -0.80
CA GLU A 114 14.50 -16.44 -2.24
C GLU A 114 14.06 -15.02 -2.66
N TYR A 115 12.94 -14.53 -2.13
CA TYR A 115 12.46 -13.18 -2.43
C TYR A 115 13.35 -12.09 -1.82
N LEU A 116 13.91 -12.30 -0.64
CA LEU A 116 14.86 -11.38 -0.02
C LEU A 116 16.14 -11.25 -0.85
N ILE A 117 16.69 -12.38 -1.32
CA ILE A 117 17.86 -12.39 -2.21
C ILE A 117 17.55 -11.64 -3.51
N LYS A 118 16.36 -11.87 -4.09
CA LYS A 118 15.91 -11.14 -5.29
C LYS A 118 15.82 -9.63 -5.05
N TRP A 119 15.35 -9.20 -3.88
CA TRP A 119 15.26 -7.78 -3.52
C TRP A 119 16.63 -7.13 -3.34
N GLU A 120 17.53 -7.78 -2.61
CA GLU A 120 18.94 -7.32 -2.44
C GLU A 120 19.69 -7.25 -3.77
N SER A 121 19.40 -8.13 -4.74
CA SER A 121 20.04 -8.10 -6.06
C SER A 121 19.79 -6.82 -6.88
N LYS A 122 18.84 -5.98 -6.44
CA LYS A 122 18.58 -4.65 -7.01
C LYS A 122 19.47 -3.55 -6.41
N ILE A 123 20.05 -3.75 -5.23
CA ILE A 123 20.88 -2.76 -4.55
C ILE A 123 22.26 -2.76 -5.22
N PRO A 124 22.66 -1.72 -5.97
CA PRO A 124 24.02 -1.63 -6.47
C PRO A 124 24.97 -1.56 -5.27
N ILE A 125 25.93 -2.47 -5.21
CA ILE A 125 26.98 -2.46 -4.20
C ILE A 125 27.72 -1.12 -4.33
N PRO A 126 27.76 -0.27 -3.30
CA PRO A 126 28.56 0.95 -3.34
C PRO A 126 30.04 0.54 -3.38
N TYR A 127 30.74 0.87 -4.46
CA TYR A 127 32.20 0.79 -4.55
C TYR A 127 32.84 2.06 -3.98
#